data_AF-A5UGN7-F1
#
_entry.id   AF-A5UGN7-F1
#
_cell.length_a   1.000
_cell.length_b   1.000
_cell.length_c   1.000
_cell.angle_alpha   90.00
_cell.angle_beta   90.00
_cell.angle_gamma   90.00
#
_symmetry.space_group_name_H-M   'P 1'
#
loop_
_entity.id
_entity.type
_entity.pdbx_description
1 polymer ?
#
loop_
_entity_poly.entity_id
_entity_poly.type
_entity_poly.pdbx_seq_one_letter_code
_entity_poly.pdbx_strand_id
1 'polypeptide(L)'
;MTEENKEIIAYKGFNQDWTCRGYQYEIGKTYEHKGDVKACKSGFHACEYPLDVLSYYSPAVSKFAVVKMSGETSKDSDDTKIASAKITIETEINLPEMVKKAVEWIKGKVDWDAAEKSNTGNGSVATNTGYQSVATNTGDLSVATNTGDLSAATNTGDRSVATNTGYQSVATNTGDLSAATNTGDLSAVEVSGKQSIAVALGWQSKAKASIDGAIVCVYRNHEGELIHIKASKVGENNIKADTWYTLDEIGKFVEVKDD
;
A
#
# COMPACT_ATOMS: atom_id res chain seq x y z
N MET A 1 18.13 -34.27 6.01
CA MET A 1 18.36 -33.05 6.79
C MET A 1 17.02 -32.34 6.83
N THR A 2 16.38 -32.28 7.99
CA THR A 2 15.10 -31.59 8.18
C THR A 2 15.35 -30.10 8.09
N GLU A 3 14.89 -29.45 7.04
CA GLU A 3 15.01 -27.99 6.87
C GLU A 3 14.43 -27.30 8.11
N GLU A 4 15.27 -26.54 8.81
CA GLU A 4 14.83 -25.64 9.88
C GLU A 4 13.76 -24.71 9.33
N ASN A 5 12.61 -24.68 10.02
CA ASN A 5 11.45 -23.83 9.75
C ASN A 5 11.87 -22.38 9.45
N LYS A 6 12.00 -22.03 8.16
CA LYS A 6 12.25 -20.66 7.76
C LYS A 6 10.97 -19.86 7.99
N GLU A 7 10.97 -19.00 9.01
CA GLU A 7 9.86 -18.08 9.24
C GLU A 7 9.73 -17.11 8.07
N ILE A 8 8.52 -16.99 7.53
CA ILE A 8 8.16 -16.08 6.45
C ILE A 8 7.37 -14.93 7.06
N ILE A 9 7.84 -13.70 6.84
CA ILE A 9 7.08 -12.50 7.19
C ILE A 9 6.02 -12.29 6.10
N ALA A 10 4.76 -12.18 6.52
CA ALA A 10 3.63 -11.93 5.65
C ALA A 10 2.64 -10.97 6.33
N TYR A 11 1.57 -10.62 5.63
CA TYR A 11 0.58 -9.64 6.04
C TYR A 11 -0.80 -10.27 5.94
N LYS A 12 -1.63 -10.06 6.96
CA LYS A 12 -2.94 -10.68 7.05
C LYS A 12 -4.00 -9.66 7.44
N GLY A 13 -5.14 -9.74 6.75
CA GLY A 13 -6.37 -9.04 7.12
C GLY A 13 -7.27 -9.90 8.02
N PHE A 14 -8.01 -9.23 8.88
CA PHE A 14 -8.97 -9.78 9.83
C PHE A 14 -10.24 -8.92 9.85
N ASN A 15 -11.34 -9.49 10.33
CA ASN A 15 -12.48 -8.69 10.72
C ASN A 15 -12.13 -7.77 11.90
N GLN A 16 -12.95 -6.74 12.14
CA GLN A 16 -12.76 -5.76 13.23
C GLN A 16 -12.67 -6.39 14.63
N ASP A 17 -13.29 -7.55 14.81
CA ASP A 17 -13.26 -8.35 16.04
C ASP A 17 -12.08 -9.33 16.09
N TRP A 18 -11.07 -9.19 15.22
CA TRP A 18 -9.93 -10.10 15.07
C TRP A 18 -10.29 -11.53 14.64
N THR A 19 -11.46 -11.74 14.03
CA THR A 19 -11.83 -13.04 13.50
C THR A 19 -11.42 -13.25 12.03
N CYS A 20 -11.16 -14.51 11.67
CA CYS A 20 -11.02 -14.95 10.27
C CYS A 20 -11.36 -16.45 10.16
N ARG A 21 -12.25 -16.83 9.22
CA ARG A 21 -12.66 -18.23 8.94
C ARG A 21 -12.94 -19.09 10.19
N GLY A 22 -13.66 -18.53 11.17
CA GLY A 22 -14.06 -19.24 12.40
C GLY A 22 -12.99 -19.33 13.48
N TYR A 23 -11.84 -18.66 13.30
CA TYR A 23 -10.82 -18.48 14.33
C TYR A 23 -10.89 -17.07 14.93
N GLN A 24 -10.73 -16.99 16.25
CA GLN A 24 -10.47 -15.77 16.98
C GLN A 24 -8.95 -15.62 17.17
N TYR A 25 -8.39 -14.53 16.69
CA TYR A 25 -6.97 -14.24 16.82
C TYR A 25 -6.71 -13.19 17.90
N GLU A 26 -5.48 -13.19 18.41
CA GLU A 26 -4.95 -12.23 19.36
C GLU A 26 -3.51 -11.87 18.96
N ILE A 27 -3.16 -10.59 19.12
CA ILE A 27 -1.78 -10.11 18.95
C ILE A 27 -0.84 -10.85 19.93
N GLY A 28 0.35 -11.21 19.45
CA GLY A 28 1.37 -11.94 20.18
C GLY A 28 1.13 -13.45 20.30
N LYS A 29 0.02 -13.98 19.78
CA LYS A 29 -0.29 -15.42 19.86
C LYS A 29 0.08 -16.17 18.60
N THR A 30 0.36 -17.46 18.79
CA THR A 30 0.68 -18.42 17.74
C THR A 30 -0.37 -19.51 17.67
N TYR A 31 -0.74 -19.88 16.44
CA TYR A 31 -1.77 -20.86 16.15
C TYR A 31 -1.21 -21.92 15.20
N GLU A 32 -1.68 -23.15 15.38
CA GLU A 32 -1.29 -24.31 14.57
C GLU A 32 -2.52 -24.97 13.95
N HIS A 33 -2.44 -25.21 12.64
CA HIS A 33 -3.43 -25.91 11.85
C HIS A 33 -3.10 -27.39 11.82
N LYS A 34 -4.13 -28.24 11.90
CA LYS A 34 -4.00 -29.69 11.79
C LYS A 34 -4.56 -30.15 10.45
N GLY A 35 -3.73 -30.88 9.69
CA GLY A 35 -4.07 -31.41 8.38
C GLY A 35 -3.37 -30.66 7.25
N ASP A 36 -3.70 -31.02 6.01
CA ASP A 36 -2.99 -30.54 4.82
C ASP A 36 -3.05 -29.01 4.69
N VAL A 37 -1.93 -28.41 4.29
CA VAL A 37 -1.83 -26.99 3.99
C VAL A 37 -1.91 -26.79 2.48
N LYS A 38 -2.90 -26.02 2.02
CA LYS A 38 -3.11 -25.79 0.59
C LYS A 38 -3.59 -24.36 0.35
N ALA A 39 -2.85 -23.64 -0.49
CA ALA A 39 -3.20 -22.29 -0.90
C ALA A 39 -4.69 -22.20 -1.28
N CYS A 40 -5.34 -21.15 -0.79
CA CYS A 40 -6.77 -20.86 -0.91
C CYS A 40 -7.74 -21.83 -0.17
N LYS A 41 -7.32 -23.05 0.16
CA LYS A 41 -8.21 -24.12 0.68
C LYS A 41 -8.07 -24.38 2.17
N SER A 42 -6.85 -24.55 2.68
CA SER A 42 -6.61 -25.03 4.05
C SER A 42 -5.30 -24.48 4.63
N GLY A 43 -5.27 -24.33 5.96
CA GLY A 43 -4.20 -23.63 6.66
C GLY A 43 -4.51 -22.14 6.89
N PHE A 44 -3.55 -21.43 7.46
CA PHE A 44 -3.65 -19.99 7.72
C PHE A 44 -3.18 -19.19 6.52
N HIS A 45 -4.02 -18.27 6.04
CA HIS A 45 -3.75 -17.49 4.83
C HIS A 45 -3.26 -16.08 5.14
N ALA A 46 -2.26 -15.62 4.38
CA ALA A 46 -1.72 -14.27 4.37
C ALA A 46 -1.15 -13.94 2.98
N CYS A 47 -0.61 -12.72 2.79
CA CYS A 47 0.09 -12.30 1.58
C CYS A 47 1.51 -11.85 1.91
N GLU A 48 2.51 -12.21 1.12
CA GLU A 48 3.89 -11.72 1.33
C GLU A 48 4.03 -10.25 0.96
N TYR A 49 3.31 -9.77 -0.07
CA TYR A 49 3.20 -8.36 -0.40
C TYR A 49 2.03 -7.73 0.38
N PRO A 50 2.25 -6.65 1.16
CA PRO A 50 1.22 -6.10 2.04
C PRO A 50 -0.06 -5.65 1.33
N LEU A 51 0.04 -5.04 0.14
CA LEU A 51 -1.15 -4.48 -0.52
C LEU A 51 -2.02 -5.53 -1.20
N ASP A 52 -1.50 -6.74 -1.46
CA ASP A 52 -2.32 -7.86 -1.96
C ASP A 52 -3.44 -8.22 -0.98
N VAL A 53 -3.24 -7.96 0.32
CA VAL A 53 -4.26 -8.20 1.35
C VAL A 53 -5.53 -7.39 1.07
N LEU A 54 -5.40 -6.22 0.44
CA LEU A 54 -6.52 -5.33 0.13
C LEU A 54 -7.49 -5.92 -0.91
N SER A 55 -7.03 -6.88 -1.72
CA SER A 55 -7.88 -7.64 -2.65
C SER A 55 -8.86 -8.56 -1.91
N TYR A 56 -8.56 -8.91 -0.66
CA TYR A 56 -9.33 -9.87 0.15
C TYR A 56 -10.06 -9.21 1.31
N TYR A 57 -9.50 -8.13 1.84
CA TYR A 57 -9.99 -7.42 3.01
C TYR A 57 -10.13 -5.94 2.67
N SER A 58 -11.37 -5.45 2.71
CA SER A 58 -11.61 -4.02 2.50
C SER A 58 -10.96 -3.23 3.63
N PRO A 59 -10.10 -2.24 3.32
CA PRO A 59 -9.40 -1.45 4.33
C PRO A 59 -10.32 -0.58 5.18
N ALA A 60 -11.58 -0.38 4.77
CA ALA A 60 -12.54 0.40 5.54
C ALA A 60 -13.13 -0.36 6.74
N VAL A 61 -13.05 -1.70 6.73
CA VAL A 61 -13.77 -2.58 7.67
C VAL A 61 -12.95 -3.76 8.16
N SER A 62 -11.62 -3.73 7.95
CA SER A 62 -10.73 -4.83 8.31
C SER A 62 -9.54 -4.32 9.12
N LYS A 63 -9.02 -5.16 10.01
CA LYS A 63 -7.74 -4.93 10.70
C LYS A 63 -6.62 -5.65 9.98
N PHE A 64 -5.40 -5.13 10.07
CA PHE A 64 -4.23 -5.71 9.43
C PHE A 64 -3.14 -6.01 10.44
N ALA A 65 -2.39 -7.08 10.21
CA ALA A 65 -1.25 -7.42 11.05
C ALA A 65 -0.07 -7.93 10.23
N VAL A 66 1.12 -7.67 10.75
CA VAL A 66 2.31 -8.45 10.40
C VAL A 66 2.18 -9.82 11.04
N VAL A 67 2.42 -10.86 10.27
CA VAL A 67 2.36 -12.24 10.73
C VAL A 67 3.64 -12.99 10.38
N LYS A 68 4.05 -13.90 11.26
CA LYS A 68 5.11 -14.87 10.99
C LYS A 68 4.50 -16.21 10.67
N MET A 69 4.81 -16.74 9.49
CA MET A 69 4.30 -18.01 9.00
C MET A 69 5.42 -19.05 9.00
N SER A 70 5.11 -20.26 9.45
CA SER A 70 6.07 -21.38 9.50
C SER A 70 5.36 -22.74 9.41
N GLY A 71 6.14 -23.83 9.45
CA GLY A 71 5.65 -25.17 9.19
C GLY A 71 5.49 -25.44 7.69
N GLU A 72 4.63 -26.40 7.35
CA GLU A 72 4.28 -26.65 5.95
C GLU A 72 3.65 -25.40 5.33
N THR A 73 4.08 -25.04 4.11
CA THR A 73 3.58 -23.87 3.39
C THR A 73 3.15 -24.23 1.98
N SER A 74 2.18 -23.49 1.46
CA SER A 74 1.67 -23.63 0.09
C SER A 74 1.43 -22.25 -0.50
N LYS A 75 1.96 -22.00 -1.70
CA LYS A 75 1.80 -20.73 -2.45
C LYS A 75 0.99 -20.97 -3.71
N ASP A 76 0.26 -19.94 -4.14
CA ASP A 76 -0.42 -19.91 -5.44
C ASP A 76 0.42 -19.11 -6.46
N SER A 77 0.05 -19.12 -7.75
CA SER A 77 0.78 -18.44 -8.82
C SER A 77 0.30 -17.01 -9.12
N ASP A 78 -0.91 -16.66 -8.72
CA ASP A 78 -1.60 -15.47 -9.24
C ASP A 78 -1.32 -14.19 -8.43
N ASP A 79 -0.98 -14.33 -7.15
CA ASP A 79 -0.62 -13.24 -6.24
C ASP A 79 0.41 -13.71 -5.21
N THR A 80 0.75 -12.86 -4.23
CA THR A 80 1.70 -13.24 -3.18
C THR A 80 1.05 -14.03 -2.03
N LYS A 81 -0.13 -14.62 -2.24
CA LYS A 81 -0.85 -15.37 -1.21
C LYS A 81 -0.10 -16.64 -0.84
N ILE A 82 -0.06 -16.88 0.46
CA ILE A 82 0.54 -18.04 1.08
C ILE A 82 -0.42 -18.64 2.11
N ALA A 83 -0.42 -19.96 2.21
CA ALA A 83 -1.02 -20.71 3.30
C ALA A 83 0.10 -21.36 4.14
N SER A 84 -0.06 -21.42 5.47
CA SER A 84 0.87 -22.12 6.37
C SER A 84 0.18 -22.98 7.42
N ALA A 85 0.92 -23.95 7.95
CA ALA A 85 0.53 -24.76 9.11
C ALA A 85 0.55 -23.94 10.41
N LYS A 86 1.45 -22.98 10.54
CA LYS A 86 1.61 -22.18 11.76
C LYS A 86 1.62 -20.69 11.44
N ILE A 87 0.94 -19.90 12.25
CA ILE A 87 0.88 -18.44 12.14
C ILE A 87 1.03 -17.79 13.52
N THR A 88 1.91 -16.81 13.63
CA THR A 88 2.01 -15.91 14.79
C THR A 88 1.52 -14.54 14.37
N ILE A 89 0.59 -13.96 15.13
CA ILE A 89 0.12 -12.59 14.89
C ILE A 89 1.06 -11.65 15.65
N GLU A 90 1.94 -10.93 14.96
CA GLU A 90 3.01 -10.19 15.66
C GLU A 90 2.54 -8.86 16.21
N THR A 91 2.02 -8.01 15.32
CA THR A 91 1.56 -6.67 15.66
C THR A 91 0.49 -6.24 14.67
N GLU A 92 -0.49 -5.48 15.17
CA GLU A 92 -1.40 -4.70 14.32
C GLU A 92 -0.56 -3.67 13.55
N ILE A 93 -0.94 -3.41 12.30
CA ILE A 93 -0.37 -2.35 11.48
C ILE A 93 -1.49 -1.55 10.84
N ASN A 94 -1.28 -0.24 10.76
CA ASN A 94 -2.20 0.63 10.04
C ASN A 94 -1.86 0.74 8.55
N LEU A 95 -2.74 1.36 7.78
CA LEU A 95 -2.54 1.61 6.36
C LEU A 95 -1.22 2.36 6.03
N PRO A 96 -0.82 3.44 6.73
CA PRO A 96 0.49 4.08 6.54
C PRO A 96 1.66 3.11 6.72
N GLU A 97 1.63 2.30 7.78
CA GLU A 97 2.65 1.29 8.03
C GLU A 97 2.63 0.21 6.95
N MET A 98 1.46 -0.19 6.47
CA MET A 98 1.31 -1.16 5.39
C MET A 98 1.87 -0.63 4.05
N VAL A 99 1.64 0.65 3.73
CA VAL A 99 2.25 1.31 2.56
C VAL A 99 3.77 1.37 2.71
N LYS A 100 4.27 1.76 3.88
CA LYS A 100 5.71 1.75 4.16
C LYS A 100 6.31 0.35 3.97
N LYS A 101 5.65 -0.68 4.50
CA LYS A 101 6.04 -2.10 4.33
C LYS A 101 5.98 -2.54 2.88
N ALA A 102 5.05 -2.02 2.08
CA ALA A 102 4.94 -2.33 0.66
C ALA A 102 6.13 -1.75 -0.11
N VAL A 103 6.49 -0.50 0.19
CA VAL A 103 7.71 0.13 -0.36
C VAL A 103 8.96 -0.66 0.05
N GLU A 104 9.09 -1.05 1.32
CA GLU A 104 10.20 -1.88 1.82
C GLU A 104 10.26 -3.25 1.11
N TRP A 105 9.12 -3.90 0.92
CA TRP A 105 9.02 -5.19 0.23
C TRP A 105 9.47 -5.10 -1.22
N ILE A 106 8.96 -4.11 -1.98
CA ILE A 106 9.35 -3.94 -3.38
C ILE A 106 10.84 -3.61 -3.46
N LYS A 107 11.36 -2.73 -2.60
CA LYS A 107 12.80 -2.45 -2.51
C LYS A 107 13.63 -3.71 -2.24
N GLY A 108 13.12 -4.67 -1.46
CA GLY A 108 13.80 -5.94 -1.21
C GLY A 108 13.76 -6.93 -2.39
N LYS A 109 12.85 -6.75 -3.35
CA LYS A 109 12.75 -7.56 -4.58
C LYS A 109 13.55 -7.00 -5.75
N VAL A 110 13.87 -5.71 -5.69
CA VAL A 110 14.70 -5.04 -6.69
C VAL A 110 16.13 -5.57 -6.59
N ASP A 111 16.67 -6.02 -7.73
CA ASP A 111 18.10 -6.23 -7.89
C ASP A 111 18.79 -4.87 -8.02
N TRP A 112 19.33 -4.39 -6.91
CA TRP A 112 20.03 -3.09 -6.85
C TRP A 112 21.34 -3.09 -7.62
N ASP A 113 21.95 -4.26 -7.86
CA ASP A 113 23.18 -4.37 -8.64
C ASP A 113 22.86 -4.26 -10.15
N ALA A 114 21.64 -4.62 -10.56
CA ALA A 114 21.11 -4.39 -11.90
C ALA A 114 20.34 -3.06 -12.06
N ALA A 115 20.18 -2.27 -10.98
CA ALA A 115 19.49 -0.98 -11.05
C ALA A 115 20.32 -0.01 -11.90
N GLU A 116 19.84 0.32 -13.10
CA GLU A 116 20.63 1.10 -14.05
C GLU A 116 21.08 2.46 -13.50
N LYS A 117 20.26 3.14 -12.67
CA LYS A 117 20.55 4.48 -12.11
C LYS A 117 19.80 4.76 -10.81
N SER A 118 20.50 5.28 -9.79
CA SER A 118 19.88 6.11 -8.74
C SER A 118 20.05 7.58 -9.13
N ASN A 119 18.96 8.33 -9.25
CA ASN A 119 19.02 9.76 -9.55
C ASN A 119 18.89 10.55 -8.26
N THR A 120 20.00 11.13 -7.81
CA THR A 120 20.15 11.77 -6.48
C THR A 120 20.60 13.23 -6.56
N GLY A 121 20.38 13.90 -7.70
CA GLY A 121 20.73 15.31 -7.91
C GLY A 121 19.51 16.24 -7.97
N ASN A 122 19.70 17.52 -7.63
CA ASN A 122 18.65 18.54 -7.82
C ASN A 122 18.32 18.70 -9.31
N GLY A 123 17.04 18.83 -9.65
CA GLY A 123 16.56 18.88 -11.03
C GLY A 123 16.65 17.55 -11.77
N SER A 124 16.88 16.43 -11.08
CA SER A 124 16.99 15.12 -11.73
C SER A 124 15.62 14.47 -11.97
N VAL A 125 15.58 13.47 -12.85
CA VAL A 125 14.36 12.76 -13.23
C VAL A 125 14.60 11.25 -13.17
N ALA A 126 13.92 10.54 -12.27
CA ALA A 126 13.92 9.08 -12.21
C ALA A 126 12.66 8.55 -12.90
N THR A 127 12.80 7.78 -13.97
CA THR A 127 11.69 7.13 -14.66
C THR A 127 11.89 5.62 -14.66
N ASN A 128 10.86 4.86 -14.29
CA ASN A 128 10.87 3.41 -14.43
C ASN A 128 9.58 2.91 -15.10
N THR A 129 9.64 1.72 -15.69
CA THR A 129 8.48 1.04 -16.26
C THR A 129 8.63 -0.46 -16.05
N GLY A 130 7.62 -1.11 -15.49
CA GLY A 130 7.62 -2.56 -15.28
C GLY A 130 6.72 -3.02 -14.14
N TYR A 131 6.30 -4.27 -14.19
CA TYR A 131 5.61 -4.94 -13.09
C TYR A 131 6.52 -5.01 -11.86
N GLN A 132 6.00 -4.66 -10.68
CA GLN A 132 6.77 -4.64 -9.42
C GLN A 132 8.04 -3.77 -9.45
N SER A 133 7.98 -2.65 -10.15
CA SER A 133 9.11 -1.72 -10.32
C SER A 133 9.08 -0.57 -9.30
N VAL A 134 10.21 0.15 -9.18
CA VAL A 134 10.33 1.34 -8.32
C VAL A 134 11.03 2.47 -9.05
N ALA A 135 10.49 3.69 -8.97
CA ALA A 135 11.21 4.92 -9.26
C ALA A 135 11.43 5.70 -7.95
N THR A 136 12.67 6.06 -7.64
CA THR A 136 12.99 6.86 -6.45
C THR A 136 13.90 8.02 -6.83
N ASN A 137 13.57 9.21 -6.32
CA ASN A 137 14.38 10.41 -6.43
C ASN A 137 14.45 11.13 -5.08
N THR A 138 15.55 11.83 -4.81
CA THR A 138 15.77 12.54 -3.55
C THR A 138 16.19 14.00 -3.72
N GLY A 139 16.43 14.47 -4.94
CA GLY A 139 16.87 15.86 -5.18
C GLY A 139 15.72 16.86 -5.16
N ASP A 140 16.01 18.13 -4.86
CA ASP A 140 15.03 19.22 -4.98
C ASP A 140 14.71 19.50 -6.45
N LEU A 141 13.51 20.01 -6.74
CA LEU A 141 13.04 20.29 -8.10
C LEU A 141 13.08 19.05 -9.01
N SER A 142 12.96 17.86 -8.42
CA SER A 142 13.14 16.60 -9.13
C SER A 142 11.81 15.91 -9.44
N VAL A 143 11.89 14.86 -10.25
CA VAL A 143 10.73 14.04 -10.63
C VAL A 143 11.04 12.57 -10.42
N ALA A 144 10.10 11.83 -9.84
CA ALA A 144 10.07 10.37 -9.80
C ALA A 144 8.80 9.88 -10.50
N THR A 145 8.92 9.22 -11.64
CA THR A 145 7.79 8.68 -12.41
C THR A 145 7.92 7.18 -12.53
N ASN A 146 6.87 6.44 -12.21
CA ASN A 146 6.81 5.01 -12.47
C ASN A 146 5.55 4.61 -13.24
N THR A 147 5.65 3.55 -14.03
CA THR A 147 4.54 2.97 -14.78
C THR A 147 4.59 1.44 -14.70
N GLY A 148 3.62 0.84 -14.04
CA GLY A 148 3.47 -0.61 -13.94
C GLY A 148 2.67 -1.03 -12.72
N ASP A 149 2.07 -2.21 -12.79
CA ASP A 149 1.26 -2.74 -11.70
C ASP A 149 2.15 -3.16 -10.51
N LEU A 150 1.62 -3.06 -9.30
CA LEU A 150 2.32 -3.35 -8.04
C LEU A 150 3.62 -2.54 -7.86
N SER A 151 3.64 -1.30 -8.33
CA SER A 151 4.85 -0.48 -8.40
C SER A 151 4.84 0.69 -7.40
N ALA A 152 5.99 1.34 -7.21
CA ALA A 152 6.11 2.52 -6.36
C ALA A 152 6.84 3.69 -7.06
N ALA A 153 6.37 4.91 -6.85
CA ALA A 153 7.10 6.14 -7.18
C ALA A 153 7.29 6.96 -5.89
N THR A 154 8.53 7.25 -5.54
CA THR A 154 8.87 7.99 -4.32
C THR A 154 9.78 9.16 -4.62
N ASN A 155 9.41 10.35 -4.15
CA ASN A 155 10.27 11.52 -4.18
C ASN A 155 10.41 12.12 -2.77
N THR A 156 11.58 12.63 -2.42
CA THR A 156 11.80 13.24 -1.09
C THR A 156 12.30 14.68 -1.13
N GLY A 157 12.63 15.23 -2.31
CA GLY A 157 13.15 16.60 -2.41
C GLY A 157 12.03 17.65 -2.44
N ASP A 158 12.38 18.90 -2.14
CA ASP A 158 11.43 20.01 -2.14
C ASP A 158 11.05 20.44 -3.56
N ARG A 159 9.83 20.95 -3.74
CA ARG A 159 9.29 21.39 -5.03
C ARG A 159 9.34 20.30 -6.10
N SER A 160 9.10 19.07 -5.69
CA SER A 160 9.30 17.89 -6.51
C SER A 160 7.97 17.21 -6.87
N VAL A 161 8.04 16.23 -7.77
CA VAL A 161 6.87 15.46 -8.22
C VAL A 161 7.15 13.96 -8.10
N ALA A 162 6.17 13.23 -7.57
CA ALA A 162 6.11 11.77 -7.63
C ALA A 162 4.86 11.35 -8.41
N THR A 163 5.01 10.64 -9.53
CA THR A 163 3.88 10.16 -10.33
C THR A 163 3.96 8.65 -10.48
N ASN A 164 2.86 7.95 -10.19
CA ASN A 164 2.73 6.54 -10.51
C ASN A 164 1.50 6.28 -11.37
N THR A 165 1.59 5.27 -12.22
CA THR A 165 0.50 4.77 -13.06
C THR A 165 0.58 3.25 -13.03
N GLY A 166 -0.43 2.58 -12.49
CA GLY A 166 -0.50 1.12 -12.45
C GLY A 166 -1.45 0.62 -11.37
N TYR A 167 -2.03 -0.56 -11.58
CA TYR A 167 -2.92 -1.20 -10.63
C TYR A 167 -2.19 -1.51 -9.31
N GLN A 168 -2.84 -1.22 -8.17
CA GLN A 168 -2.29 -1.48 -6.84
C GLN A 168 -0.90 -0.87 -6.62
N SER A 169 -0.75 0.40 -6.99
CA SER A 169 0.53 1.11 -6.93
C SER A 169 0.53 2.23 -5.88
N VAL A 170 1.72 2.74 -5.58
CA VAL A 170 1.92 3.80 -4.57
C VAL A 170 2.67 4.98 -5.18
N ALA A 171 2.21 6.20 -4.89
CA ALA A 171 2.97 7.42 -5.13
C ALA A 171 3.16 8.18 -3.81
N THR A 172 4.40 8.52 -3.48
CA THR A 172 4.73 9.20 -2.21
C THR A 172 5.67 10.37 -2.46
N ASN A 173 5.36 11.53 -1.87
CA ASN A 173 6.27 12.67 -1.86
C ASN A 173 6.43 13.27 -0.46
N THR A 174 7.66 13.33 0.05
CA THR A 174 7.92 13.83 1.41
C THR A 174 8.44 15.28 1.47
N GLY A 175 8.74 15.90 0.33
CA GLY A 175 9.26 17.27 0.28
C GLY A 175 8.16 18.33 0.35
N ASP A 176 8.54 19.55 0.75
CA ASP A 176 7.67 20.72 0.81
C ASP A 176 7.33 21.23 -0.60
N LEU A 177 6.18 21.89 -0.77
CA LEU A 177 5.73 22.50 -2.03
C LEU A 177 5.67 21.51 -3.20
N SER A 178 5.35 20.26 -2.90
CA SER A 178 5.50 19.14 -3.83
C SER A 178 4.16 18.51 -4.23
N ALA A 179 4.19 17.60 -5.19
CA ALA A 179 3.00 16.83 -5.58
C ALA A 179 3.29 15.33 -5.64
N ALA A 180 2.31 14.53 -5.24
CA ALA A 180 2.26 13.12 -5.54
C ALA A 180 0.96 12.82 -6.31
N THR A 181 1.05 12.04 -7.38
CA THR A 181 -0.10 11.66 -8.21
C THR A 181 -0.08 10.17 -8.47
N ASN A 182 -1.23 9.52 -8.33
CA ASN A 182 -1.44 8.17 -8.82
C ASN A 182 -2.73 8.08 -9.62
N THR A 183 -2.61 7.51 -10.81
CA THR A 183 -3.72 7.35 -11.76
C THR A 183 -4.27 5.92 -11.83
N GLY A 184 -3.58 4.95 -11.23
CA GLY A 184 -3.99 3.55 -11.24
C GLY A 184 -5.05 3.23 -10.21
N ASP A 185 -5.77 2.14 -10.47
CA ASP A 185 -6.85 1.64 -9.61
C ASP A 185 -6.28 0.98 -8.34
N LEU A 186 -7.10 0.94 -7.28
CA LEU A 186 -6.76 0.37 -5.96
C LEU A 186 -5.44 0.91 -5.40
N SER A 187 -5.17 2.19 -5.63
CA SER A 187 -3.86 2.78 -5.38
C SER A 187 -3.88 3.82 -4.27
N ALA A 188 -2.71 4.12 -3.73
CA ALA A 188 -2.54 5.05 -2.61
C ALA A 188 -1.57 6.18 -2.95
N VAL A 189 -1.91 7.39 -2.50
CA VAL A 189 -1.11 8.61 -2.72
C VAL A 189 -0.90 9.38 -1.43
N GLU A 190 0.36 9.60 -1.07
CA GLU A 190 0.72 10.29 0.16
C GLU A 190 1.63 11.47 -0.11
N VAL A 191 1.33 12.61 0.52
CA VAL A 191 2.28 13.70 0.68
C VAL A 191 2.46 14.06 2.15
N SER A 192 3.71 14.19 2.60
CA SER A 192 4.01 14.57 3.99
C SER A 192 4.63 15.96 4.15
N GLY A 193 5.08 16.59 3.07
CA GLY A 193 5.60 17.95 3.11
C GLY A 193 4.51 19.02 3.14
N LYS A 194 4.88 20.22 3.59
CA LYS A 194 3.99 21.38 3.70
C LYS A 194 3.63 21.91 2.32
N GLN A 195 2.42 22.44 2.18
CA GLN A 195 1.93 23.00 0.91
C GLN A 195 1.97 21.99 -0.25
N SER A 196 1.99 20.69 0.07
CA SER A 196 2.05 19.61 -0.91
C SER A 196 0.66 19.03 -1.21
N ILE A 197 0.51 18.42 -2.39
CA ILE A 197 -0.79 17.93 -2.87
C ILE A 197 -0.71 16.44 -3.22
N ALA A 198 -1.58 15.62 -2.61
CA ALA A 198 -1.78 14.22 -2.99
C ALA A 198 -2.99 14.07 -3.92
N VAL A 199 -2.80 13.46 -5.09
CA VAL A 199 -3.82 13.35 -6.15
C VAL A 199 -4.07 11.87 -6.50
N ALA A 200 -5.23 11.34 -6.11
CA ALA A 200 -5.64 9.97 -6.42
C ALA A 200 -6.77 9.94 -7.47
N LEU A 201 -6.49 9.40 -8.66
CA LEU A 201 -7.40 9.46 -9.83
C LEU A 201 -7.95 8.09 -10.31
N GLY A 202 -7.48 7.00 -9.73
CA GLY A 202 -7.95 5.65 -10.06
C GLY A 202 -9.19 5.21 -9.29
N TRP A 203 -9.82 4.15 -9.76
CA TRP A 203 -10.96 3.51 -9.12
C TRP A 203 -10.55 2.95 -7.75
N GLN A 204 -11.37 3.22 -6.73
CA GLN A 204 -11.12 2.79 -5.35
C GLN A 204 -9.74 3.22 -4.79
N SER A 205 -9.20 4.32 -5.30
CA SER A 205 -7.94 4.91 -4.80
C SER A 205 -8.19 5.90 -3.67
N LYS A 206 -7.12 6.22 -2.92
CA LYS A 206 -7.15 7.09 -1.74
C LYS A 206 -5.95 8.04 -1.68
N ALA A 207 -6.16 9.20 -1.05
CA ALA A 207 -5.14 10.23 -0.86
C ALA A 207 -5.01 10.61 0.62
N LYS A 208 -3.78 10.94 1.04
CA LYS A 208 -3.44 11.45 2.37
C LYS A 208 -2.47 12.62 2.23
N ALA A 209 -2.69 13.66 3.03
CA ALA A 209 -1.81 14.81 3.12
C ALA A 209 -1.58 15.18 4.59
N SER A 210 -0.36 15.60 4.92
CA SER A 210 -0.05 16.20 6.23
C SER A 210 -0.62 17.62 6.37
N ILE A 211 -0.47 18.20 7.56
CA ILE A 211 -0.87 19.57 7.85
C ILE A 211 -0.33 20.55 6.79
N ASP A 212 -1.13 21.56 6.44
CA ASP A 212 -0.86 22.51 5.35
C ASP A 212 -0.84 21.92 3.93
N GLY A 213 -1.15 20.64 3.76
CA GLY A 213 -1.30 19.98 2.46
C GLY A 213 -2.73 20.03 1.90
N ALA A 214 -2.92 19.37 0.76
CA ALA A 214 -4.22 19.19 0.14
C ALA A 214 -4.36 17.80 -0.50
N ILE A 215 -5.60 17.37 -0.68
CA ILE A 215 -5.93 16.12 -1.37
C ILE A 215 -6.84 16.39 -2.57
N VAL A 216 -6.73 15.52 -3.58
CA VAL A 216 -7.69 15.37 -4.67
C VAL A 216 -8.09 13.89 -4.74
N CYS A 217 -9.39 13.62 -4.67
CA CYS A 217 -9.94 12.28 -4.75
C CYS A 217 -11.02 12.20 -5.83
N VAL A 218 -11.22 11.00 -6.38
CA VAL A 218 -12.28 10.71 -7.34
C VAL A 218 -13.16 9.56 -6.87
N TYR A 219 -14.40 9.52 -7.34
CA TYR A 219 -15.23 8.33 -7.32
C TYR A 219 -15.57 7.93 -8.75
N ARG A 220 -15.34 6.64 -9.05
CA ARG A 220 -15.72 6.00 -10.30
C ARG A 220 -16.70 4.86 -10.02
N ASN A 221 -17.68 4.67 -10.90
CA ASN A 221 -18.61 3.53 -10.79
C ASN A 221 -17.94 2.21 -11.24
N HIS A 222 -18.69 1.10 -11.21
CA HIS A 222 -18.20 -0.23 -11.58
C HIS A 222 -17.82 -0.37 -13.06
N GLU A 223 -18.27 0.54 -13.91
CA GLU A 223 -17.94 0.60 -15.34
C GLU A 223 -16.70 1.48 -15.61
N GLY A 224 -16.12 2.08 -14.56
CA GLY A 224 -14.96 2.97 -14.64
C GLY A 224 -15.28 4.43 -14.96
N GLU A 225 -16.56 4.79 -15.08
CA GLU A 225 -16.99 6.16 -15.37
C GLU A 225 -16.67 7.08 -14.19
N LEU A 226 -16.08 8.24 -14.48
CA LEU A 226 -15.81 9.27 -13.48
C LEU A 226 -17.10 9.99 -13.11
N ILE A 227 -17.58 9.79 -11.89
CA ILE A 227 -18.81 10.43 -11.39
C ILE A 227 -18.49 11.67 -10.56
N HIS A 228 -17.48 11.59 -9.69
CA HIS A 228 -17.10 12.71 -8.82
C HIS A 228 -15.60 12.93 -8.82
N ILE A 229 -15.21 14.21 -8.74
CA ILE A 229 -13.86 14.66 -8.41
C ILE A 229 -13.96 15.83 -7.45
N LYS A 230 -13.19 15.81 -6.36
CA LYS A 230 -13.12 16.90 -5.39
C LYS A 230 -11.71 17.11 -4.90
N ALA A 231 -11.42 18.37 -4.56
CA ALA A 231 -10.20 18.78 -3.91
C ALA A 231 -10.53 19.46 -2.57
N SER A 232 -9.67 19.31 -1.58
CA SER A 232 -9.76 20.05 -0.33
C SER A 232 -8.40 20.19 0.32
N LYS A 233 -8.16 21.34 0.94
CA LYS A 233 -7.01 21.51 1.84
C LYS A 233 -7.28 20.76 3.14
N VAL A 234 -6.20 20.33 3.78
CA VAL A 234 -6.24 19.83 5.15
C VAL A 234 -6.67 20.98 6.07
N GLY A 235 -7.61 20.70 6.97
CA GLY A 235 -8.27 21.69 7.84
C GLY A 235 -9.55 22.28 7.25
N GLU A 236 -9.84 22.06 5.96
CA GLU A 236 -11.08 22.47 5.30
C GLU A 236 -11.97 21.24 5.00
N ASN A 237 -13.29 21.45 4.84
CA ASN A 237 -14.25 20.39 4.50
C ASN A 237 -14.17 19.13 5.39
N ASN A 238 -13.78 19.29 6.66
CA ASN A 238 -13.53 18.23 7.63
C ASN A 238 -12.38 17.27 7.27
N ILE A 239 -11.46 17.67 6.39
CA ILE A 239 -10.26 16.90 6.08
C ILE A 239 -9.24 17.06 7.21
N LYS A 240 -8.98 15.98 7.93
CA LYS A 240 -7.95 15.87 8.96
C LYS A 240 -6.57 15.62 8.33
N ALA A 241 -5.53 16.13 8.99
CA ALA A 241 -4.16 15.84 8.63
C ALA A 241 -3.87 14.34 8.82
N ASP A 242 -2.96 13.83 7.99
CA ASP A 242 -2.41 12.47 8.10
C ASP A 242 -3.48 11.37 8.14
N THR A 243 -4.63 11.63 7.53
CA THR A 243 -5.76 10.70 7.42
C THR A 243 -6.04 10.40 5.96
N TRP A 244 -6.30 9.14 5.61
CA TRP A 244 -6.66 8.77 4.25
C TRP A 244 -8.11 9.14 3.92
N TYR A 245 -8.32 9.60 2.69
CA TYR A 245 -9.65 9.90 2.17
C TYR A 245 -9.86 9.32 0.78
N THR A 246 -11.12 8.97 0.51
CA THR A 246 -11.65 8.70 -0.83
C THR A 246 -12.98 9.45 -1.01
N LEU A 247 -13.61 9.34 -2.18
CA LEU A 247 -14.98 9.82 -2.39
C LEU A 247 -15.97 8.66 -2.39
N ASP A 248 -17.15 8.88 -1.82
CA ASP A 248 -18.29 7.97 -1.98
C ASP A 248 -19.10 8.24 -3.25
N GLU A 249 -20.15 7.44 -3.46
CA GLU A 249 -21.05 7.51 -4.63
C GLU A 249 -21.83 8.83 -4.77
N ILE A 250 -21.96 9.61 -3.68
CA ILE A 250 -22.57 10.94 -3.68
C ILE A 250 -21.51 12.06 -3.66
N GLY A 251 -20.24 11.71 -3.77
CA GLY A 251 -19.11 12.61 -3.87
C GLY A 251 -18.70 13.24 -2.55
N LYS A 252 -19.05 12.70 -1.39
CA LYS A 252 -18.51 13.18 -0.11
C LYS A 252 -17.15 12.57 0.16
N PHE A 253 -16.28 13.35 0.80
CA PHE A 253 -15.05 12.81 1.36
C PHE A 253 -15.39 11.84 2.48
N VAL A 254 -14.85 10.64 2.39
CA VAL A 254 -14.98 9.60 3.41
C VAL A 254 -13.60 9.28 3.96
N GLU A 255 -13.47 9.38 5.29
CA GLU A 255 -12.29 8.90 5.99
C GLU A 255 -12.14 7.40 5.74
N VAL A 256 -11.00 7.02 5.16
CA VAL A 256 -10.56 5.63 5.09
C VAL A 256 -9.71 5.44 6.33
N LYS A 257 -10.26 4.77 7.34
CA LYS A 257 -9.61 4.67 8.64
C LYS A 257 -8.20 4.09 8.54
N ASP A 258 -7.26 4.74 9.21
CA ASP A 258 -5.97 4.17 9.61
C ASP A 258 -6.20 3.14 10.72
N ASP A 259 -6.87 2.04 10.39
CA ASP A 259 -6.86 0.87 11.28
C ASP A 259 -5.58 0.09 11.00
#